data_AF-A0A968B050-F1
#
_entry.id   AF-A0A968B050-F1
#
_cell.length_a   1.000
_cell.length_b   1.000
_cell.length_c   1.000
_cell.angle_alpha   90.00
_cell.angle_beta   90.00
_cell.angle_gamma   90.00
#
_symmetry.space_group_name_H-M   'P 1'
#
loop_
_entity.id
_entity.type
_entity.pdbx_description
1 polymer ?
#
loop_
_entity_poly.entity_id
_entity_poly.type
_entity_poly.pdbx_seq_one_letter_code
_entity_poly.pdbx_strand_id
1 'polypeptide(L)'
;MISYHNSYRTILIILIVTAGLTSCASKTRNALPEQYSSSAEIVGMPQVRDWGRDKSEYFQKDFEESIRQHINTMPEGYKIEDVVFNILAISGGGSNGAFGVGLINGWEASGTRPVFTLVTGISTGALIAPFAFLGGEYDQEIGRLYTSVNSDDIFKRKSFTGILGSLAGSTDSLADSKPLADLLEQYVDERMLKEIAKAHSEGRRLFIGTTNLDARKLTVWNMGAIAASGHPNALNLFRSIVLASASMPVAFPAVYIKVEAEGQTYDEMHVDGGVLTGVFFYGNILDLDKGFDEIGIKNKPEFRIFIIRNNQIETQYEEVELDVLS
;
A
#
# COMPACT_ATOMS: atom_id res chain seq x y z
N MET A 1 -55.36 -4.70 47.07
CA MET A 1 -53.96 -4.28 47.32
C MET A 1 -52.96 -4.99 46.40
N ILE A 2 -53.32 -5.26 45.13
CA ILE A 2 -52.51 -6.09 44.19
C ILE A 2 -52.15 -5.31 42.89
N SER A 3 -52.77 -4.16 42.64
CA SER A 3 -52.59 -3.44 41.36
C SER A 3 -51.30 -2.62 41.24
N TYR A 4 -50.66 -2.26 42.36
CA TYR A 4 -49.49 -1.38 42.34
C TYR A 4 -48.18 -2.07 41.93
N HIS A 5 -48.07 -3.39 42.11
CA HIS A 5 -46.80 -4.11 41.89
C HIS A 5 -46.44 -4.31 40.41
N ASN A 6 -47.45 -4.34 39.52
CA ASN A 6 -47.24 -4.49 38.09
C ASN A 6 -46.71 -3.20 37.44
N SER A 7 -47.16 -2.03 37.90
CA SER A 7 -46.76 -0.75 37.32
C SER A 7 -45.27 -0.45 37.51
N TYR A 8 -44.69 -0.80 38.67
CA TYR A 8 -43.26 -0.63 38.92
C TYR A 8 -42.39 -1.57 38.09
N ARG A 9 -42.84 -2.82 37.86
CA ARG A 9 -42.15 -3.76 36.96
C ARG A 9 -42.16 -3.29 35.52
N THR A 10 -43.28 -2.78 35.03
CA THR A 10 -43.38 -2.24 33.66
C THR A 10 -42.51 -0.99 33.49
N ILE A 11 -42.50 -0.09 34.47
CA ILE A 11 -41.64 1.11 34.44
C ILE A 11 -40.16 0.73 34.51
N LEU A 12 -39.78 -0.25 35.33
CA LEU A 12 -38.39 -0.72 35.44
C LEU A 12 -37.92 -1.42 34.14
N ILE A 13 -38.79 -2.21 33.51
CA ILE A 13 -38.50 -2.83 32.20
C ILE A 13 -38.36 -1.76 31.12
N ILE A 14 -39.22 -0.75 31.10
CA ILE A 14 -39.11 0.37 30.14
C ILE A 14 -37.81 1.15 30.37
N LEU A 15 -37.41 1.41 31.62
CA LEU A 15 -36.14 2.08 31.95
C LEU A 15 -34.90 1.26 31.58
N ILE A 16 -34.94 -0.06 31.71
CA ILE A 16 -33.85 -0.96 31.29
C ILE A 16 -33.78 -1.05 29.77
N VAL A 17 -34.92 -1.07 29.07
CA VAL A 17 -34.99 -1.08 27.61
C VAL A 17 -34.55 0.27 27.02
N THR A 18 -34.86 1.40 27.66
CA THR A 18 -34.36 2.72 27.21
C THR A 18 -32.90 2.96 27.58
N ALA A 19 -32.41 2.42 28.70
CA ALA A 19 -30.99 2.43 29.04
C ALA A 19 -30.15 1.53 28.10
N GLY A 20 -30.70 0.43 27.60
CA GLY A 20 -30.06 -0.43 26.61
C GLY A 20 -29.93 0.18 25.20
N LEU A 21 -30.74 1.20 24.88
CA LEU A 21 -30.76 1.84 23.56
C LEU A 21 -29.81 3.05 23.42
N THR A 22 -29.13 3.46 24.48
CA THR A 22 -28.23 4.63 24.45
C THR A 22 -26.74 4.28 24.41
N SER A 23 -26.38 2.99 24.33
CA SER A 23 -24.99 2.53 24.26
C SER A 23 -24.67 1.76 22.97
N CYS A 24 -25.19 2.21 21.84
CA CYS A 24 -24.59 1.95 20.53
C CYS A 24 -23.98 3.25 20.00
N ALA A 25 -23.01 3.81 20.73
CA ALA A 25 -21.99 4.63 20.09
C ALA A 25 -21.13 3.69 19.23
N SER A 26 -21.68 3.28 18.09
CA SER A 26 -20.85 2.76 16.99
C SER A 26 -19.75 3.79 16.82
N LYS A 27 -18.48 3.37 16.98
CA LYS A 27 -17.34 4.26 16.93
C LYS A 27 -17.33 4.88 15.53
N THR A 28 -17.96 6.03 15.38
CA THR A 28 -18.08 6.72 14.10
C THR A 28 -16.66 7.09 13.70
N ARG A 29 -16.25 6.61 12.53
CA ARG A 29 -14.99 6.98 11.89
C ARG A 29 -14.76 8.49 11.98
N ASN A 30 -13.57 8.91 12.41
CA ASN A 30 -13.21 10.32 12.43
C ASN A 30 -12.61 10.74 11.08
N ALA A 31 -13.45 10.96 10.08
CA ALA A 31 -12.99 11.30 8.72
C ALA A 31 -12.21 12.62 8.70
N LEU A 32 -11.13 12.67 7.92
CA LEU A 32 -10.32 13.87 7.74
C LEU A 32 -11.12 14.95 6.97
N PRO A 33 -11.30 16.16 7.53
CA PRO A 33 -11.88 17.29 6.79
C PRO A 33 -11.08 17.66 5.54
N GLU A 34 -11.76 18.02 4.46
CA GLU A 34 -11.14 18.36 3.16
C GLU A 34 -10.03 19.43 3.27
N GLN A 35 -10.24 20.44 4.12
CA GLN A 35 -9.28 21.52 4.36
C GLN A 35 -7.92 21.04 4.89
N TYR A 36 -7.85 19.85 5.50
CA TYR A 36 -6.63 19.24 6.01
C TYR A 36 -6.07 18.16 5.10
N SER A 37 -6.74 17.83 4.00
CA SER A 37 -6.34 16.73 3.10
C SER A 37 -4.90 16.84 2.60
N SER A 38 -4.44 18.06 2.32
CA SER A 38 -3.07 18.32 1.83
C SER A 38 -2.03 18.57 2.93
N SER A 39 -2.44 18.70 4.20
CA SER A 39 -1.53 18.99 5.32
C SER A 39 -1.47 17.87 6.36
N ALA A 40 -2.35 16.87 6.27
CA ALA A 40 -2.37 15.74 7.19
C ALA A 40 -1.14 14.85 6.99
N GLU A 41 -0.52 14.48 8.10
CA GLU A 41 0.70 13.66 8.10
C GLU A 41 0.48 12.36 8.87
N ILE A 42 1.41 11.42 8.74
CA ILE A 42 1.42 10.24 9.59
C ILE A 42 2.06 10.60 10.92
N VAL A 43 1.38 10.24 12.03
CA VAL A 43 1.87 10.49 13.38
C VAL A 43 3.30 9.96 13.55
N GLY A 44 4.24 10.86 13.86
CA GLY A 44 5.64 10.53 14.08
C GLY A 44 6.45 10.14 12.83
N MET A 45 5.84 10.20 11.64
CA MET A 45 6.47 9.93 10.35
C MET A 45 6.00 11.00 9.34
N PRO A 46 6.40 12.26 9.52
CA PRO A 46 6.05 13.32 8.57
C PRO A 46 6.68 13.04 7.22
N GLN A 47 6.10 13.62 6.15
CA GLN A 47 6.69 13.55 4.82
C GLN A 47 7.05 12.10 4.38
N VAL A 48 6.08 11.20 4.39
CA VAL A 48 6.23 9.83 3.87
C VAL A 48 5.26 9.51 2.73
N ARG A 49 4.44 10.49 2.33
CA ARG A 49 3.45 10.37 1.26
C ARG A 49 3.13 11.71 0.63
N ASP A 50 2.58 11.66 -0.57
CA ASP A 50 1.95 12.81 -1.24
C ASP A 50 0.98 12.34 -2.34
N TRP A 51 0.32 13.26 -3.02
CA TRP A 51 -0.57 12.99 -4.13
C TRP A 51 0.20 12.55 -5.38
N GLY A 52 -0.22 11.44 -5.99
CA GLY A 52 0.49 10.81 -7.11
C GLY A 52 0.29 11.45 -8.49
N ARG A 53 -0.47 12.55 -8.59
CA ARG A 53 -0.75 13.26 -9.86
C ARG A 53 -0.32 14.73 -9.85
N ASP A 54 0.26 15.18 -8.75
CA ASP A 54 0.74 16.54 -8.56
C ASP A 54 2.26 16.50 -8.34
N LYS A 55 2.97 17.56 -8.76
CA LYS A 55 4.39 17.71 -8.40
C LYS A 55 4.49 17.87 -6.89
N SER A 56 5.40 17.11 -6.29
CA SER A 56 5.60 17.11 -4.85
C SER A 56 6.97 17.67 -4.51
N GLU A 57 7.00 18.74 -3.72
CA GLU A 57 8.26 19.28 -3.20
C GLU A 57 8.98 18.27 -2.30
N TYR A 58 8.22 17.49 -1.53
CA TYR A 58 8.76 16.43 -0.70
C TYR A 58 9.47 15.37 -1.55
N PHE A 59 8.79 14.78 -2.54
CA PHE A 59 9.42 13.76 -3.38
C PHE A 59 10.58 14.33 -4.19
N GLN A 60 10.51 15.61 -4.61
CA GLN A 60 11.62 16.28 -5.28
C GLN A 60 12.88 16.32 -4.40
N LYS A 61 12.74 16.75 -3.13
CA LYS A 61 13.84 16.77 -2.15
C LYS A 61 14.33 15.37 -1.82
N ASP A 62 13.43 14.39 -1.69
CA ASP A 62 13.80 12.99 -1.48
C ASP A 62 14.60 12.42 -2.66
N PHE A 63 14.27 12.80 -3.89
CA PHE A 63 15.02 12.41 -5.08
C PHE A 63 16.42 13.04 -5.11
N GLU A 64 16.53 14.32 -4.80
CA GLU A 64 17.82 15.03 -4.64
C GLU A 64 18.70 14.35 -3.58
N GLU A 65 18.12 13.98 -2.43
CA GLU A 65 18.81 13.22 -1.40
C GLU A 65 19.21 11.82 -1.88
N SER A 66 18.39 11.17 -2.70
CA SER A 66 18.71 9.86 -3.28
C SER A 66 19.96 9.89 -4.15
N ILE A 67 20.19 11.00 -4.86
CA ILE A 67 21.41 11.25 -5.65
C ILE A 67 22.61 11.45 -4.72
N ARG A 68 22.45 12.25 -3.65
CA ARG A 68 23.52 12.47 -2.65
C ARG A 68 23.93 11.16 -1.99
N GLN A 69 22.97 10.32 -1.63
CA GLN A 69 23.18 9.01 -1.05
C GLN A 69 23.96 8.09 -1.99
N HIS A 70 23.58 8.03 -3.28
CA HIS A 70 24.35 7.30 -4.29
C HIS A 70 25.80 7.78 -4.36
N ILE A 71 26.03 9.10 -4.42
CA ILE A 71 27.39 9.66 -4.49
C ILE A 71 28.20 9.28 -3.24
N ASN A 72 27.59 9.32 -2.07
CA ASN A 72 28.27 9.04 -0.80
C ASN A 72 28.60 7.55 -0.61
N THR A 73 27.87 6.63 -1.26
CA THR A 73 28.10 5.18 -1.16
C THR A 73 28.92 4.61 -2.32
N MET A 74 29.21 5.42 -3.34
CA MET A 74 30.03 5.01 -4.48
C MET A 74 31.50 4.77 -4.10
N PRO A 75 32.16 3.78 -4.74
CA PRO A 75 33.60 3.61 -4.60
C PRO A 75 34.36 4.82 -5.15
N GLU A 76 35.55 5.07 -4.61
CA GLU A 76 36.41 6.18 -5.05
C GLU A 76 36.70 6.09 -6.56
N GLY A 77 36.57 7.21 -7.26
CA GLY A 77 36.79 7.31 -8.70
C GLY A 77 35.57 7.05 -9.58
N TYR A 78 34.47 6.53 -9.03
CA TYR A 78 33.19 6.43 -9.73
C TYR A 78 32.44 7.76 -9.71
N LYS A 79 31.70 8.04 -10.78
CA LYS A 79 30.83 9.21 -10.87
C LYS A 79 29.39 8.80 -11.04
N ILE A 80 28.49 9.66 -10.57
CA ILE A 80 27.04 9.46 -10.73
C ILE A 80 26.63 9.32 -12.20
N GLU A 81 27.39 9.93 -13.11
CA GLU A 81 27.13 9.88 -14.55
C GLU A 81 27.33 8.48 -15.14
N ASP A 82 28.15 7.64 -14.49
CA ASP A 82 28.43 6.27 -14.91
C ASP A 82 27.37 5.29 -14.37
N VAL A 83 26.46 5.75 -13.50
CA VAL A 83 25.39 4.93 -12.94
C VAL A 83 24.24 4.79 -13.94
N VAL A 84 23.71 3.58 -14.06
CA VAL A 84 22.46 3.32 -14.79
C VAL A 84 21.30 3.28 -13.80
N PHE A 85 20.39 4.24 -13.90
CA PHE A 85 19.17 4.31 -13.12
C PHE A 85 18.13 3.34 -13.70
N ASN A 86 18.15 2.10 -13.23
CA ASN A 86 17.11 1.13 -13.55
C ASN A 86 15.87 1.40 -12.71
N ILE A 87 14.74 1.62 -13.36
CA ILE A 87 13.45 1.95 -12.75
C ILE A 87 12.45 0.86 -13.12
N LEU A 88 11.87 0.20 -12.12
CA LEU A 88 10.87 -0.84 -12.32
C LEU A 88 9.51 -0.35 -11.85
N ALA A 89 8.51 -0.43 -12.72
CA ALA A 89 7.12 -0.25 -12.35
C ALA A 89 6.35 -1.57 -12.50
N ILE A 90 5.68 -1.98 -11.42
CA ILE A 90 4.92 -3.23 -11.37
C ILE A 90 3.43 -2.89 -11.25
N SER A 91 2.68 -3.27 -12.28
CA SER A 91 1.26 -2.98 -12.37
C SER A 91 0.43 -3.88 -11.43
N GLY A 92 -0.82 -3.49 -11.23
CA GLY A 92 -1.85 -4.41 -10.75
C GLY A 92 -2.20 -5.49 -11.77
N GLY A 93 -2.89 -6.54 -11.31
CA GLY A 93 -3.32 -7.64 -12.17
C GLY A 93 -4.06 -8.77 -11.47
N GLY A 94 -4.53 -8.58 -10.23
CA GLY A 94 -5.20 -9.63 -9.45
C GLY A 94 -4.33 -10.89 -9.33
N SER A 95 -4.91 -12.04 -9.68
CA SER A 95 -4.27 -13.35 -9.69
C SER A 95 -3.12 -13.49 -10.71
N ASN A 96 -3.01 -12.59 -11.70
CA ASN A 96 -1.98 -12.66 -12.74
C ASN A 96 -0.58 -12.23 -12.25
N GLY A 97 -0.40 -11.92 -10.96
CA GLY A 97 0.91 -11.57 -10.39
C GLY A 97 1.98 -12.65 -10.56
N ALA A 98 1.57 -13.92 -10.69
CA ALA A 98 2.47 -15.03 -10.96
C ALA A 98 3.28 -14.83 -12.25
N PHE A 99 2.73 -14.13 -13.25
CA PHE A 99 3.47 -13.76 -14.46
C PHE A 99 4.65 -12.84 -14.13
N GLY A 100 4.40 -11.76 -13.38
CA GLY A 100 5.44 -10.81 -12.98
C GLY A 100 6.51 -11.45 -12.10
N VAL A 101 6.10 -12.32 -11.16
CA VAL A 101 7.02 -13.09 -10.32
C VAL A 101 7.87 -14.06 -11.14
N GLY A 102 7.27 -14.75 -12.11
CA GLY A 102 7.99 -15.62 -13.03
C GLY A 102 9.06 -14.87 -13.84
N LEU A 103 8.76 -13.65 -14.28
CA LEU A 103 9.70 -12.81 -15.01
C LEU A 103 10.89 -12.37 -14.13
N ILE A 104 10.60 -11.94 -12.89
CA ILE A 104 11.65 -11.58 -11.91
C ILE A 104 12.55 -12.77 -11.59
N ASN A 105 11.97 -13.94 -11.35
CA ASN A 105 12.73 -15.16 -11.10
C ASN A 105 13.54 -15.62 -12.32
N GLY A 106 13.00 -15.43 -13.52
CA GLY A 106 13.72 -15.69 -14.76
C GLY A 106 14.97 -14.82 -14.90
N TRP A 107 14.88 -13.53 -14.57
CA TRP A 107 16.02 -12.62 -14.56
C TRP A 107 17.09 -13.01 -13.55
N GLU A 108 16.67 -13.42 -12.35
CA GLU A 108 17.61 -13.89 -11.32
C GLU A 108 18.30 -15.17 -11.78
N ALA A 109 17.55 -16.14 -12.31
CA ALA A 109 18.09 -17.41 -12.81
C ALA A 109 19.04 -17.23 -14.00
N SER A 110 18.81 -16.23 -14.87
CA SER A 110 19.71 -15.91 -15.99
C SER A 110 20.92 -15.06 -15.60
N GLY A 111 20.97 -14.55 -14.36
CA GLY A 111 22.02 -13.63 -13.91
C GLY A 111 21.98 -12.26 -14.59
N THR A 112 20.85 -11.89 -15.21
CA THR A 112 20.68 -10.60 -15.92
C THR A 112 19.76 -9.65 -15.21
N ARG A 113 19.42 -9.93 -13.95
CA ARG A 113 18.53 -9.11 -13.13
C ARG A 113 19.14 -7.73 -12.88
N PRO A 114 18.45 -6.64 -13.28
CA PRO A 114 18.91 -5.30 -12.93
C PRO A 114 18.83 -5.07 -11.42
N VAL A 115 19.77 -4.28 -10.89
CA VAL A 115 19.60 -3.66 -9.58
C VAL A 115 18.79 -2.39 -9.79
N PHE A 116 17.58 -2.36 -9.21
CA PHE A 116 16.64 -1.25 -9.40
C PHE A 116 16.93 -0.10 -8.43
N THR A 117 17.13 1.09 -8.98
CA THR A 117 17.27 2.36 -8.23
C THR A 117 15.92 2.86 -7.72
N LEU A 118 14.84 2.60 -8.46
CA LEU A 118 13.48 2.89 -8.06
C LEU A 118 12.57 1.71 -8.41
N VAL A 119 11.74 1.28 -7.48
CA VAL A 119 10.65 0.33 -7.72
C VAL A 119 9.32 0.96 -7.33
N THR A 120 8.32 0.86 -8.21
CA THR A 120 6.94 1.26 -7.92
C THR A 120 5.99 0.07 -8.00
N GLY A 121 4.96 0.06 -7.15
CA GLY A 121 3.96 -1.02 -7.11
C GLY A 121 2.54 -0.53 -6.83
N ILE A 122 1.56 -1.10 -7.52
CA ILE A 122 0.13 -0.93 -7.27
C ILE A 122 -0.56 -2.30 -7.28
N SER A 123 -1.57 -2.49 -6.42
CA SER A 123 -2.32 -3.75 -6.32
C SER A 123 -1.38 -4.93 -6.09
N THR A 124 -1.54 -6.01 -6.85
CA THR A 124 -0.59 -7.12 -6.95
C THR A 124 0.86 -6.67 -7.04
N GLY A 125 1.15 -5.59 -7.77
CA GLY A 125 2.50 -5.02 -7.87
C GLY A 125 3.04 -4.47 -6.55
N ALA A 126 2.20 -4.01 -5.63
CA ALA A 126 2.61 -3.59 -4.29
C ALA A 126 3.01 -4.77 -3.39
N LEU A 127 2.47 -5.97 -3.64
CA LEU A 127 2.92 -7.20 -2.98
C LEU A 127 4.29 -7.64 -3.49
N ILE A 128 4.55 -7.48 -4.78
CA ILE A 128 5.80 -7.91 -5.45
C ILE A 128 6.92 -6.88 -5.23
N ALA A 129 6.61 -5.59 -5.20
CA ALA A 129 7.59 -4.50 -5.23
C ALA A 129 8.64 -4.54 -4.11
N PRO A 130 8.32 -4.83 -2.82
CA PRO A 130 9.34 -4.95 -1.78
C PRO A 130 10.38 -6.04 -2.07
N PHE A 131 9.95 -7.19 -2.61
CA PHE A 131 10.83 -8.30 -2.97
C PHE A 131 11.66 -7.97 -4.20
N ALA A 132 11.04 -7.41 -5.24
CA ALA A 132 11.74 -6.95 -6.43
C ALA A 132 12.76 -5.82 -6.10
N PHE A 133 12.45 -5.01 -5.10
CA PHE A 133 13.36 -3.99 -4.59
C PHE A 133 14.55 -4.62 -3.88
N LEU A 134 14.40 -5.62 -3.03
CA LEU A 134 15.56 -6.22 -2.37
C LEU A 134 16.35 -7.19 -3.28
N GLY A 135 15.66 -8.02 -4.05
CA GLY A 135 16.23 -9.01 -4.95
C GLY A 135 16.94 -10.18 -4.28
N GLY A 136 17.61 -11.01 -5.08
CA GLY A 136 18.40 -12.14 -4.59
C GLY A 136 17.51 -13.19 -3.92
N GLU A 137 17.74 -13.46 -2.63
CA GLU A 137 16.92 -14.44 -1.88
C GLU A 137 15.43 -14.06 -1.83
N TYR A 138 15.11 -12.76 -1.88
CA TYR A 138 13.73 -12.28 -1.87
C TYR A 138 12.97 -12.61 -3.16
N ASP A 139 13.65 -12.76 -4.30
CA ASP A 139 13.01 -13.20 -5.54
C ASP A 139 12.54 -14.67 -5.41
N GLN A 140 13.36 -15.51 -4.78
CA GLN A 140 12.98 -16.90 -4.49
C GLN A 140 11.83 -16.99 -3.49
N GLU A 141 11.83 -16.13 -2.46
CA GLU A 141 10.74 -16.05 -1.48
C GLU A 141 9.41 -15.67 -2.12
N ILE A 142 9.38 -14.64 -2.97
CA ILE A 142 8.15 -14.23 -3.65
C ILE A 142 7.68 -15.29 -4.66
N GLY A 143 8.62 -16.02 -5.29
CA GLY A 143 8.33 -17.20 -6.09
C GLY A 143 7.60 -18.30 -5.32
N ARG A 144 8.09 -18.62 -4.12
CA ARG A 144 7.44 -19.60 -3.23
C ARG A 144 6.06 -19.11 -2.82
N LEU A 145 5.92 -17.84 -2.44
CA LEU A 145 4.64 -17.26 -2.04
C LEU A 145 3.55 -17.44 -3.10
N TYR A 146 3.86 -17.07 -4.35
CA TYR A 146 2.91 -17.15 -5.46
C TYR A 146 2.67 -18.57 -5.99
N THR A 147 3.48 -19.56 -5.57
CA THR A 147 3.29 -20.96 -5.95
C THR A 147 2.70 -21.81 -4.82
N SER A 148 2.82 -21.40 -3.55
CA SER A 148 2.32 -22.13 -2.39
C SER A 148 0.95 -21.66 -1.91
N VAL A 149 0.52 -20.45 -2.26
CA VAL A 149 -0.77 -19.89 -1.83
C VAL A 149 -1.79 -20.07 -2.95
N ASN A 150 -2.85 -20.84 -2.72
CA ASN A 150 -3.95 -20.89 -3.68
C ASN A 150 -4.78 -19.61 -3.59
N SER A 151 -5.29 -19.12 -4.74
CA SER A 151 -6.25 -18.01 -4.77
C SER A 151 -7.43 -18.26 -3.82
N ASP A 152 -7.90 -19.50 -3.78
CA ASP A 152 -8.89 -20.01 -2.85
C ASP A 152 -8.55 -19.72 -1.38
N ASP A 153 -7.29 -19.83 -0.96
CA ASP A 153 -6.90 -19.61 0.44
C ASP A 153 -6.90 -18.10 0.81
N ILE A 154 -6.78 -17.23 -0.19
CA ILE A 154 -6.89 -15.77 -0.04
C ILE A 154 -8.36 -15.33 -0.05
N PHE A 155 -9.21 -16.00 -0.84
CA PHE A 155 -10.63 -15.67 -1.00
C PHE A 155 -11.59 -16.49 -0.09
N LYS A 156 -11.13 -17.59 0.54
CA LYS A 156 -11.96 -18.44 1.40
C LYS A 156 -12.17 -17.81 2.78
N ARG A 157 -13.20 -16.96 2.85
CA ARG A 157 -14.11 -16.87 4.00
C ARG A 157 -15.49 -16.29 3.67
N LYS A 158 -16.01 -16.54 2.46
CA LYS A 158 -17.45 -16.37 2.22
C LYS A 158 -18.18 -17.64 2.62
N SER A 159 -18.62 -17.72 3.87
CA SER A 159 -19.78 -18.55 4.19
C SER A 159 -21.03 -17.72 3.87
N PHE A 160 -21.99 -18.35 3.20
CA PHE A 160 -23.22 -17.79 2.62
C PHE A 160 -24.18 -17.12 3.63
N THR A 161 -23.75 -16.86 4.87
CA THR A 161 -24.50 -16.21 5.94
C THR A 161 -24.19 -14.72 6.11
N GLY A 162 -23.15 -14.17 5.46
CA GLY A 162 -22.68 -12.78 5.63
C GLY A 162 -23.44 -11.68 4.85
N ILE A 163 -24.24 -12.05 3.84
CA ILE A 163 -24.94 -11.06 2.99
C ILE A 163 -26.15 -10.43 3.72
N LEU A 164 -26.66 -11.05 4.79
CA LEU A 164 -27.73 -10.49 5.63
C LEU A 164 -27.22 -9.79 6.90
N GLY A 165 -25.95 -9.96 7.28
CA GLY A 165 -25.34 -9.31 8.46
C GLY A 165 -24.70 -7.94 8.18
N SER A 166 -24.37 -7.65 6.91
CA SER A 166 -23.68 -6.44 6.47
C SER A 166 -24.53 -5.15 6.51
N LEU A 167 -25.83 -5.25 6.82
CA LEU A 167 -26.71 -4.11 7.09
C LEU A 167 -26.79 -3.74 8.58
N ALA A 168 -26.14 -4.50 9.47
CA ALA A 168 -26.20 -4.31 10.92
C ALA A 168 -24.81 -4.01 11.52
N GLY A 169 -24.14 -2.97 11.00
CA GLY A 169 -23.21 -2.10 11.75
C GLY A 169 -22.20 -2.70 12.74
N SER A 170 -21.72 -3.92 12.52
CA SER A 170 -20.79 -4.61 13.43
C SER A 170 -19.51 -5.03 12.70
N THR A 171 -18.40 -4.78 13.39
CA THR A 171 -16.95 -5.04 13.24
C THR A 171 -16.39 -6.16 12.33
N ASP A 172 -17.14 -6.76 11.41
CA ASP A 172 -16.71 -7.90 10.59
C ASP A 172 -15.77 -7.56 9.43
N SER A 173 -15.45 -6.27 9.19
CA SER A 173 -14.53 -5.89 8.10
C SER A 173 -13.08 -6.35 8.31
N LEU A 174 -12.71 -6.87 9.48
CA LEU A 174 -11.38 -7.45 9.70
C LEU A 174 -11.31 -8.93 9.32
N ALA A 175 -12.44 -9.63 9.28
CA ALA A 175 -12.45 -11.06 8.96
C ALA A 175 -12.18 -11.33 7.48
N ASP A 176 -12.56 -10.39 6.60
CA ASP A 176 -12.47 -10.54 5.14
C ASP A 176 -11.05 -10.33 4.57
N SER A 177 -10.22 -9.48 5.20
CA SER A 177 -8.83 -9.24 4.76
C SER A 177 -7.79 -10.02 5.57
N LYS A 178 -8.22 -10.79 6.59
CA LYS A 178 -7.33 -11.47 7.52
C LYS A 178 -6.33 -12.42 6.86
N PRO A 179 -6.68 -13.26 5.87
CA PRO A 179 -5.72 -14.18 5.24
C PRO A 179 -4.55 -13.44 4.58
N LEU A 180 -4.84 -12.35 3.85
CA LEU A 180 -3.80 -11.54 3.21
C LEU A 180 -2.97 -10.76 4.25
N ALA A 181 -3.61 -10.26 5.30
CA ALA A 181 -2.89 -9.61 6.40
C ALA A 181 -1.95 -10.57 7.13
N ASP A 182 -2.43 -11.78 7.47
CA ASP A 182 -1.64 -12.82 8.14
C ASP A 182 -0.46 -13.28 7.25
N LEU A 183 -0.64 -13.27 5.92
CA LEU A 183 0.44 -13.55 4.96
C LEU A 183 1.47 -12.42 4.94
N LEU A 184 1.03 -11.17 4.88
CA LEU A 184 1.93 -10.02 4.95
C LEU A 184 2.72 -9.98 6.26
N GLU A 185 2.11 -10.38 7.38
CA GLU A 185 2.80 -10.47 8.66
C GLU A 185 3.95 -11.48 8.66
N GLN A 186 3.84 -12.57 7.89
CA GLN A 186 4.87 -13.60 7.79
C GLN A 186 6.05 -13.17 6.93
N TYR A 187 5.81 -12.47 5.82
CA TYR A 187 6.85 -12.18 4.84
C TYR A 187 7.36 -10.74 4.85
N VAL A 188 6.56 -9.78 5.31
CA VAL A 188 7.00 -8.40 5.52
C VAL A 188 7.34 -8.25 7.01
N ASP A 189 8.54 -8.62 7.39
CA ASP A 189 9.01 -8.63 8.78
C ASP A 189 9.99 -7.48 9.10
N GLU A 190 10.51 -7.44 10.33
CA GLU A 190 11.51 -6.45 10.73
C GLU A 190 12.82 -6.54 9.93
N ARG A 191 13.18 -7.75 9.47
CA ARG A 191 14.39 -7.97 8.67
C ARG A 191 14.24 -7.27 7.32
N MET A 192 13.14 -7.54 6.62
CA MET A 192 12.81 -6.86 5.37
C MET A 192 12.79 -5.35 5.56
N LEU A 193 12.17 -4.85 6.64
CA LEU A 193 12.13 -3.41 6.88
C LEU A 193 13.53 -2.80 7.05
N LYS A 194 14.44 -3.48 7.78
CA LYS A 194 15.83 -3.04 7.94
C LYS A 194 16.60 -3.04 6.62
N GLU A 195 16.45 -4.07 5.80
CA GLU A 195 17.09 -4.15 4.48
C GLU A 195 16.56 -3.07 3.53
N ILE A 196 15.26 -2.77 3.57
CA ILE A 196 14.66 -1.65 2.81
C ILE A 196 15.21 -0.31 3.29
N ALA A 197 15.32 -0.09 4.60
CA ALA A 197 15.90 1.13 5.16
C ALA A 197 17.37 1.31 4.75
N LYS A 198 18.14 0.21 4.73
CA LYS A 198 19.53 0.21 4.26
C LYS A 198 19.61 0.58 2.78
N ALA A 199 18.86 -0.12 1.92
CA ALA A 199 18.80 0.20 0.49
C ALA A 199 18.33 1.64 0.24
N HIS A 200 17.42 2.16 1.06
CA HIS A 200 17.01 3.56 1.02
C HIS A 200 18.15 4.53 1.34
N SER A 201 18.95 4.25 2.37
CA SER A 201 20.14 5.04 2.72
C SER A 201 21.25 5.00 1.67
N GLU A 202 21.24 3.98 0.80
CA GLU A 202 22.13 3.84 -0.35
C GLU A 202 21.60 4.58 -1.60
N GLY A 203 20.47 5.28 -1.47
CA GLY A 203 19.91 6.11 -2.54
C GLY A 203 18.84 5.42 -3.39
N ARG A 204 18.40 4.23 -3.01
CA ARG A 204 17.33 3.52 -3.72
C ARG A 204 15.95 3.94 -3.18
N ARG A 205 14.90 3.85 -4.00
CA ARG A 205 13.54 4.26 -3.62
C ARG A 205 12.50 3.17 -3.92
N LEU A 206 11.56 3.00 -2.99
CA LEU A 206 10.45 2.06 -3.11
C LEU A 206 9.15 2.82 -2.87
N PHE A 207 8.29 2.90 -3.89
CA PHE A 207 7.03 3.64 -3.82
C PHE A 207 5.83 2.72 -4.03
N ILE A 208 4.80 2.87 -3.21
CA ILE A 208 3.54 2.13 -3.34
C ILE A 208 2.38 3.10 -3.51
N GLY A 209 1.46 2.78 -4.43
CA GLY A 209 0.27 3.59 -4.70
C GLY A 209 -1.00 3.01 -4.09
N THR A 210 -1.82 3.85 -3.48
CA THR A 210 -3.16 3.50 -2.96
C THR A 210 -4.19 4.54 -3.41
N THR A 211 -5.47 4.17 -3.45
CA THR A 211 -6.55 5.14 -3.68
C THR A 211 -7.10 5.62 -2.35
N ASN A 212 -6.97 6.91 -2.04
CA ASN A 212 -7.67 7.53 -0.92
C ASN A 212 -9.12 7.79 -1.35
N LEU A 213 -10.09 7.15 -0.69
CA LEU A 213 -11.50 7.18 -1.08
C LEU A 213 -12.18 8.52 -0.79
N ASP A 214 -11.77 9.22 0.27
CA ASP A 214 -12.37 10.49 0.66
C ASP A 214 -11.94 11.61 -0.27
N ALA A 215 -10.63 11.69 -0.51
CA ALA A 215 -10.05 12.68 -1.42
C ALA A 215 -10.23 12.29 -2.90
N ARG A 216 -10.55 11.01 -3.19
CA ARG A 216 -10.59 10.42 -4.54
C ARG A 216 -9.29 10.65 -5.32
N LYS A 217 -8.16 10.56 -4.62
CA LYS A 217 -6.82 10.80 -5.16
C LYS A 217 -5.92 9.58 -4.98
N LEU A 218 -4.97 9.44 -5.90
CA LEU A 218 -3.87 8.50 -5.75
C LEU A 218 -2.93 9.05 -4.67
N THR A 219 -2.68 8.27 -3.63
CA THR A 219 -1.65 8.53 -2.63
C THR A 219 -0.44 7.67 -2.93
N VAL A 220 0.73 8.29 -3.08
CA VAL A 220 2.01 7.60 -3.25
C VAL A 220 2.73 7.62 -1.92
N TRP A 221 3.17 6.45 -1.47
CA TRP A 221 3.85 6.24 -0.20
C TRP A 221 5.33 5.96 -0.43
N ASN A 222 6.21 6.65 0.29
CA ASN A 222 7.64 6.39 0.32
C ASN A 222 7.96 5.30 1.35
N MET A 223 7.95 4.05 0.89
CA MET A 223 8.15 2.89 1.76
C MET A 223 9.56 2.82 2.34
N GLY A 224 10.55 3.36 1.62
CA GLY A 224 11.93 3.49 2.10
C GLY A 224 12.04 4.48 3.26
N ALA A 225 11.40 5.64 3.14
CA ALA A 225 11.36 6.63 4.22
C ALA A 225 10.60 6.11 5.46
N ILE A 226 9.49 5.38 5.26
CA ILE A 226 8.76 4.71 6.36
C ILE A 226 9.69 3.72 7.07
N ALA A 227 10.38 2.86 6.32
CA ALA A 227 11.30 1.88 6.87
C ALA A 227 12.47 2.53 7.63
N ALA A 228 13.01 3.63 7.11
CA ALA A 228 14.13 4.36 7.69
C ALA A 228 13.75 5.28 8.86
N SER A 229 12.45 5.47 9.14
CA SER A 229 11.97 6.41 10.16
C SER A 229 12.38 6.06 11.60
N GLY A 230 12.68 4.79 11.88
CA GLY A 230 12.91 4.29 13.24
C GLY A 230 11.66 4.30 14.13
N HIS A 231 10.49 4.64 13.60
CA HIS A 231 9.26 4.74 14.38
C HIS A 231 8.73 3.33 14.75
N PRO A 232 8.28 3.10 16.00
CA PRO A 232 7.84 1.76 16.44
C PRO A 232 6.65 1.20 15.64
N ASN A 233 5.85 2.08 15.03
CA ASN A 233 4.71 1.68 14.18
C ASN A 233 5.04 1.56 12.68
N ALA A 234 6.30 1.73 12.27
CA ALA A 234 6.69 1.74 10.85
C ALA A 234 6.33 0.42 10.15
N LEU A 235 6.58 -0.73 10.78
CA LEU A 235 6.27 -2.04 10.21
C LEU A 235 4.77 -2.24 9.99
N ASN A 236 3.96 -1.86 10.97
CA ASN A 236 2.50 -1.96 10.86
C ASN A 236 1.96 -1.06 9.76
N LEU A 237 2.45 0.19 9.69
CA LEU A 237 2.08 1.10 8.60
C LEU A 237 2.49 0.54 7.24
N PHE A 238 3.70 0.01 7.11
CA PHE A 238 4.19 -0.60 5.88
C PHE A 238 3.24 -1.70 5.41
N ARG A 239 2.89 -2.64 6.30
CA ARG A 239 1.93 -3.72 6.04
C ARG A 239 0.55 -3.19 5.68
N SER A 240 0.04 -2.18 6.41
CA SER A 240 -1.25 -1.55 6.12
C SER A 240 -1.31 -0.91 4.74
N ILE A 241 -0.23 -0.25 4.29
CA ILE A 241 -0.17 0.36 2.95
C ILE A 241 -0.15 -0.71 1.86
N VAL A 242 0.67 -1.76 2.02
CA VAL A 242 0.71 -2.88 1.08
C VAL A 242 -0.66 -3.57 1.00
N LEU A 243 -1.28 -3.82 2.16
CA LEU A 243 -2.62 -4.39 2.25
C LEU A 243 -3.66 -3.48 1.56
N ALA A 244 -3.63 -2.18 1.85
CA ALA A 244 -4.55 -1.22 1.26
C ALA A 244 -4.42 -1.20 -0.26
N SER A 245 -3.18 -1.17 -0.76
CA SER A 245 -2.89 -1.19 -2.19
C SER A 245 -3.42 -2.45 -2.87
N ALA A 246 -3.48 -3.60 -2.20
CA ALA A 246 -4.01 -4.86 -2.74
C ALA A 246 -5.50 -5.11 -2.42
N SER A 247 -6.15 -4.21 -1.67
CA SER A 247 -7.55 -4.37 -1.23
C SER A 247 -8.50 -3.87 -2.30
N MET A 248 -8.75 -4.70 -3.32
CA MET A 248 -9.66 -4.39 -4.41
C MET A 248 -11.09 -4.18 -3.88
N PRO A 249 -11.76 -3.06 -4.22
CA PRO A 249 -13.15 -2.84 -3.83
C PRO A 249 -14.05 -4.01 -4.22
N VAL A 250 -15.10 -4.28 -3.44
CA VAL A 250 -16.00 -5.45 -3.55
C VAL A 250 -15.39 -6.77 -3.06
N ALA A 251 -14.10 -6.99 -3.27
CA ALA A 251 -13.41 -8.20 -2.79
C ALA A 251 -12.91 -8.05 -1.35
N PHE A 252 -12.37 -6.88 -1.01
CA PHE A 252 -11.81 -6.59 0.31
C PHE A 252 -12.32 -5.25 0.86
N PRO A 253 -12.44 -5.11 2.19
CA PRO A 253 -12.79 -3.86 2.83
C PRO A 253 -11.65 -2.83 2.72
N ALA A 254 -11.99 -1.55 2.83
CA ALA A 254 -11.00 -0.48 2.87
C ALA A 254 -10.14 -0.55 4.14
N VAL A 255 -8.87 -0.19 4.00
CA VAL A 255 -7.92 -0.08 5.11
C VAL A 255 -7.94 1.35 5.64
N TYR A 256 -8.08 1.48 6.96
CA TYR A 256 -8.05 2.77 7.64
C TYR A 256 -6.63 3.10 8.09
N ILE A 257 -6.09 4.22 7.61
CA ILE A 257 -4.77 4.72 8.02
C ILE A 257 -4.97 5.97 8.86
N LYS A 258 -4.32 6.00 10.03
CA LYS A 258 -4.40 7.12 10.97
C LYS A 258 -3.46 8.24 10.54
N VAL A 259 -3.99 9.45 10.50
CA VAL A 259 -3.26 10.67 10.17
C VAL A 259 -3.50 11.73 11.23
N GLU A 260 -2.63 12.72 11.33
CA GLU A 260 -2.76 13.87 12.22
C GLU A 260 -2.84 15.16 11.44
N ALA A 261 -3.75 16.04 11.82
CA ALA A 261 -3.81 17.42 11.38
C ALA A 261 -4.31 18.29 12.54
N GLU A 262 -3.70 19.46 12.74
CA GLU A 262 -4.06 20.39 13.83
C GLU A 262 -4.08 19.73 15.23
N GLY A 263 -3.17 18.78 15.48
CA GLY A 263 -3.07 18.04 16.74
C GLY A 263 -4.23 17.07 17.01
N GLN A 264 -5.05 16.76 15.99
CA GLN A 264 -6.14 15.80 16.06
C GLN A 264 -5.87 14.60 15.14
N THR A 265 -6.24 13.40 15.60
CA THR A 265 -6.09 12.17 14.81
C THR A 265 -7.36 11.88 13.99
N TYR A 266 -7.19 11.65 12.69
CA TYR A 266 -8.25 11.29 11.76
C TYR A 266 -7.97 9.92 11.12
N ASP A 267 -8.99 9.35 10.49
CA ASP A 267 -8.91 8.09 9.75
C ASP A 267 -9.10 8.36 8.24
N GLU A 268 -8.08 8.11 7.42
CA GLU A 268 -8.18 8.07 5.96
C GLU A 268 -8.54 6.66 5.49
N MET A 269 -9.42 6.55 4.47
CA MET A 269 -9.78 5.26 3.88
C MET A 269 -9.01 5.00 2.59
N HIS A 270 -8.27 3.90 2.57
CA HIS A 270 -7.48 3.48 1.43
C HIS A 270 -7.95 2.15 0.87
N VAL A 271 -8.00 2.08 -0.46
CA VAL A 271 -8.25 0.85 -1.24
C VAL A 271 -7.21 0.72 -2.34
N ASP A 272 -7.37 -0.31 -3.16
CA ASP A 272 -6.48 -0.62 -4.26
C ASP A 272 -6.23 0.60 -5.18
N GLY A 273 -4.95 0.86 -5.46
CA GLY A 273 -4.53 1.93 -6.38
C GLY A 273 -5.01 1.71 -7.82
N GLY A 274 -5.28 0.46 -8.19
CA GLY A 274 -5.84 -0.02 -9.45
C GLY A 274 -7.19 0.61 -9.81
N VAL A 275 -7.93 1.11 -8.80
CA VAL A 275 -9.16 1.90 -9.01
C VAL A 275 -8.88 3.17 -9.82
N LEU A 276 -7.72 3.80 -9.62
CA LEU A 276 -7.36 5.05 -10.30
C LEU A 276 -6.28 4.86 -11.38
N THR A 277 -5.40 3.87 -11.26
CA THR A 277 -4.38 3.58 -12.27
C THR A 277 -3.82 2.16 -12.15
N GLY A 278 -3.58 1.50 -13.28
CA GLY A 278 -3.00 0.15 -13.29
C GLY A 278 -1.50 0.12 -13.00
N VAL A 279 -0.77 1.20 -13.26
CA VAL A 279 0.68 1.35 -13.04
C VAL A 279 1.00 2.84 -12.84
N PHE A 280 2.09 3.18 -12.15
CA PHE A 280 2.55 4.56 -12.05
C PHE A 280 4.06 4.69 -12.09
N PHE A 281 4.51 5.87 -12.53
CA PHE A 281 5.92 6.26 -12.58
C PHE A 281 6.12 7.55 -11.78
N TYR A 282 7.39 7.86 -11.53
CA TYR A 282 7.80 9.08 -10.87
C TYR A 282 7.49 10.37 -11.66
N GLY A 283 7.25 10.31 -12.98
CA GLY A 283 7.17 11.51 -13.83
C GLY A 283 6.08 12.53 -13.44
N ASN A 284 4.98 12.06 -12.84
CA ASN A 284 3.93 12.95 -12.36
C ASN A 284 4.31 13.65 -11.04
N ILE A 285 5.19 13.05 -10.24
CA ILE A 285 5.56 13.53 -8.89
C ILE A 285 6.93 14.21 -8.85
N LEU A 286 7.86 13.85 -9.74
CA LEU A 286 9.25 14.33 -9.79
C LEU A 286 9.56 15.08 -11.08
N ASP A 287 10.47 16.04 -10.99
CA ASP A 287 11.20 16.59 -12.12
C ASP A 287 12.67 16.13 -12.01
N LEU A 288 13.04 15.15 -12.84
CA LEU A 288 14.40 14.58 -12.80
C LEU A 288 15.44 15.61 -13.23
N ASP A 289 15.12 16.39 -14.26
CA ASP A 289 16.07 17.36 -14.82
C ASP A 289 16.39 18.41 -13.77
N LYS A 290 15.36 18.97 -13.14
CA LYS A 290 15.52 19.88 -12.02
C LYS A 290 16.30 19.24 -10.86
N GLY A 291 16.01 17.99 -10.53
CA GLY A 291 16.69 17.29 -9.43
C GLY A 291 18.20 17.17 -9.63
N PHE A 292 18.67 16.82 -10.83
CA PHE A 292 20.10 16.80 -11.12
C PHE A 292 20.73 18.19 -11.16
N ASP A 293 20.01 19.17 -11.73
CA ASP A 293 20.50 20.55 -11.84
C ASP A 293 20.73 21.18 -10.45
N GLU A 294 19.82 20.96 -9.49
CA GLU A 294 19.92 21.45 -8.10
C GLU A 294 21.10 20.83 -7.33
N ILE A 295 21.48 19.59 -7.66
CA ILE A 295 22.67 18.92 -7.10
C ILE A 295 23.96 19.32 -7.86
N GLY A 296 23.85 20.03 -8.98
CA GLY A 296 24.98 20.46 -9.80
C GLY A 296 25.53 19.39 -10.75
N ILE A 297 24.74 18.34 -11.05
CA ILE A 297 25.12 17.27 -11.97
C ILE A 297 24.75 17.67 -13.40
N LYS A 298 25.76 18.03 -14.19
CA LYS A 298 25.57 18.54 -15.57
C LYS A 298 25.32 17.43 -16.59
N ASN A 299 25.99 16.30 -16.42
CA ASN A 299 25.90 15.15 -17.31
C ASN A 299 25.00 14.12 -16.62
N LYS A 300 23.83 13.86 -17.18
CA LYS A 300 22.83 13.03 -16.51
C LYS A 300 23.12 11.54 -16.74
N PRO A 301 22.89 10.68 -15.73
CA PRO A 301 23.05 9.23 -15.88
C PRO A 301 22.08 8.64 -16.90
N GLU A 302 22.36 7.41 -17.35
CA GLU A 302 21.43 6.65 -18.19
C GLU A 302 20.21 6.21 -17.38
N PHE A 303 19.00 6.37 -17.92
CA PHE A 303 17.76 5.87 -17.33
C PHE A 303 17.21 4.70 -18.15
N ARG A 304 16.94 3.58 -17.47
CA ARG A 304 16.26 2.41 -18.06
C ARG A 304 14.97 2.15 -17.33
N ILE A 305 13.87 2.16 -18.07
CA ILE A 305 12.54 1.94 -17.51
C ILE A 305 12.05 0.55 -17.90
N PHE A 306 11.71 -0.25 -16.89
CA PHE A 306 11.13 -1.57 -16.98
C PHE A 306 9.69 -1.50 -16.50
N ILE A 307 8.79 -2.15 -17.23
CA ILE A 307 7.37 -2.18 -16.90
C ILE A 307 6.91 -3.64 -16.89
N ILE A 308 6.53 -4.13 -15.72
CA ILE A 308 5.86 -5.42 -15.59
C ILE A 308 4.36 -5.13 -15.55
N ARG A 309 3.69 -5.40 -16.67
CA ARG A 309 2.24 -5.34 -16.77
C ARG A 309 1.66 -6.72 -16.51
N ASN A 310 1.13 -6.94 -15.31
CA ASN A 310 0.52 -8.21 -14.92
C ASN A 310 -0.83 -8.46 -15.61
N ASN A 311 -1.52 -7.41 -16.08
CA ASN A 311 -2.80 -7.57 -16.77
C ASN A 311 -2.62 -7.73 -18.29
N GLN A 312 -3.58 -8.38 -18.96
CA GLN A 312 -3.55 -8.58 -20.40
C GLN A 312 -3.53 -7.24 -21.17
N ILE A 313 -2.84 -7.22 -22.32
CA ILE A 313 -2.78 -6.05 -23.21
C ILE A 313 -4.04 -5.97 -24.06
N GLU A 314 -4.54 -7.11 -24.53
CA GLU A 314 -5.80 -7.27 -25.25
C GLU A 314 -6.73 -8.16 -24.41
N THR A 315 -7.95 -7.70 -24.17
CA THR A 315 -9.00 -8.53 -23.58
C THR A 315 -9.52 -9.49 -24.65
N GLN A 316 -9.34 -10.78 -24.47
CA GLN A 316 -9.98 -11.78 -25.33
C GLN A 316 -11.47 -11.86 -25.00
N TYR A 317 -12.31 -12.07 -26.01
CA TYR A 317 -13.73 -12.32 -25.80
C TYR A 317 -13.87 -13.64 -25.02
N GLU A 318 -14.49 -13.55 -23.85
CA GLU A 318 -14.84 -14.70 -23.02
C GLU A 318 -16.31 -14.54 -22.63
N GLU A 319 -17.11 -15.60 -22.83
CA GLU A 319 -18.50 -15.61 -22.39
C GLU A 319 -18.50 -15.68 -20.85
N VAL A 320 -18.85 -14.58 -20.21
CA VAL A 320 -18.97 -14.53 -18.76
C VAL A 320 -20.31 -15.15 -18.38
N GLU A 321 -20.28 -16.29 -17.68
CA GLU A 321 -21.49 -16.86 -17.09
C GLU A 321 -22.09 -15.84 -16.11
N LEU A 322 -23.39 -15.57 -16.28
CA LEU A 322 -24.16 -14.71 -15.39
C LEU A 322 -24.37 -15.41 -14.05
N ASP A 323 -23.39 -15.34 -13.16
CA ASP A 323 -23.56 -15.78 -11.78
C ASP A 323 -23.89 -14.58 -10.87
N VAL A 324 -25.15 -14.15 -10.98
CA VAL A 324 -25.73 -13.16 -10.07
C VAL A 324 -26.27 -13.92 -8.87
N LEU A 325 -25.38 -14.24 -7.92
CA LEU A 325 -25.65 -14.91 -6.64
C LEU A 325 -25.90 -16.43 -6.75
N SER A 326 -24.84 -17.23 -6.50
CA SER A 326 -24.94 -18.62 -6.06
C SER A 326 -24.22 -18.85 -4.73
#